data_AF-A0A936JQN3-F1
#
_entry.id   AF-A0A936JQN3-F1
#
_cell.length_a   1.000
_cell.length_b   1.000
_cell.length_c   1.000
_cell.angle_alpha   90.00
_cell.angle_beta   90.00
_cell.angle_gamma   90.00
#
_symmetry.space_group_name_H-M   'P 1'
#
loop_
_entity.id
_entity.type
_entity.pdbx_description
1 polymer ?
#
loop_
_entity_poly.entity_id
_entity_poly.type
_entity_poly.pdbx_seq_one_letter_code
_entity_poly.pdbx_strand_id
1 'polypeptide(L)' 'MVGRSADVIPQPDAAIGQRTYCPVSGVAFEISESSPRRDVGGRPVYFCCETCAGHFSKHREHIIELRHLSK' A
#
# COMPACT_ATOMS: atom_id res chain seq x y z
N MET A 1 -8.67 -10.02 -25.77
CA MET A 1 -8.53 -10.40 -24.35
C MET A 1 -8.38 -9.13 -23.53
N VAL A 2 -9.47 -8.60 -22.97
CA VAL A 2 -9.44 -7.40 -22.11
C VAL A 2 -10.12 -7.76 -20.79
N GLY A 3 -9.36 -8.39 -19.91
CA GLY A 3 -9.64 -8.42 -18.48
C GLY A 3 -8.81 -7.32 -17.84
N ARG A 4 -9.23 -6.07 -18.03
CA ARG A 4 -8.54 -4.89 -17.51
C ARG A 4 -8.65 -4.97 -15.99
N SER A 5 -7.57 -5.29 -15.30
CA SER A 5 -7.39 -5.18 -13.85
C SER A 5 -7.41 -3.71 -13.38
N ALA A 6 -8.40 -2.95 -13.85
CA ALA A 6 -8.39 -1.51 -14.07
C ALA A 6 -8.59 -0.65 -12.81
N ASP A 7 -8.62 -1.24 -11.61
CA ASP A 7 -8.93 -0.50 -10.38
C ASP A 7 -7.82 -0.58 -9.31
N VAL A 8 -6.66 -1.15 -9.64
CA VAL A 8 -5.54 -1.17 -8.67
C VAL A 8 -4.86 0.20 -8.69
N ILE A 9 -5.28 1.08 -7.77
CA ILE A 9 -4.65 2.38 -7.57
C ILE A 9 -3.27 2.17 -6.93
N PRO A 10 -2.19 2.66 -7.56
CA PRO A 10 -0.87 2.61 -6.95
C PRO A 10 -0.88 3.42 -5.65
N GLN A 11 -0.30 2.85 -4.59
CA GLN A 11 -0.04 3.59 -3.37
C GLN A 11 0.89 4.78 -3.65
N PRO A 12 0.70 5.93 -2.99
CA PRO A 12 -0.15 6.15 -1.81
C PRO A 12 -1.52 6.83 -2.06
N ASP A 13 -1.93 7.03 -3.31
CA ASP A 13 -3.19 7.74 -3.63
C ASP A 13 -4.48 6.90 -3.46
N ALA A 14 -4.36 5.67 -2.95
CA ALA A 14 -5.53 4.82 -2.79
C ALA A 14 -6.33 5.20 -1.52
N ALA A 15 -7.65 5.05 -1.57
CA ALA A 15 -8.55 5.37 -0.46
C ALA A 15 -9.36 4.15 -0.02
N ILE A 16 -10.07 4.28 1.10
CA ILE A 16 -10.98 3.23 1.60
C ILE A 16 -12.04 2.95 0.54
N GLY A 17 -12.23 1.68 0.18
CA GLY A 17 -13.11 1.21 -0.90
C GLY A 17 -12.43 1.00 -2.25
N GLN A 18 -11.14 1.37 -2.40
CA GLN A 18 -10.38 1.15 -3.63
C GLN A 18 -9.49 -0.09 -3.55
N ARG A 19 -9.17 -0.69 -4.70
CA ARG A 19 -8.13 -1.71 -4.78
C ARG A 19 -6.75 -1.06 -4.86
N THR A 20 -5.79 -1.64 -4.17
CA THR A 20 -4.42 -1.15 -4.17
C THR A 20 -3.40 -2.26 -4.12
N TYR A 21 -2.17 -1.92 -4.46
CA TYR A 21 -1.04 -2.83 -4.44
C TYR A 21 -0.28 -2.72 -3.12
N CYS A 22 -0.10 -3.83 -2.41
CA CYS A 22 0.71 -3.88 -1.20
C CYS A 22 2.19 -3.69 -1.56
N PRO A 23 2.88 -2.63 -1.10
CA PRO A 23 4.28 -2.40 -1.45
C PRO A 23 5.24 -3.45 -0.86
N VAL A 24 4.79 -4.18 0.17
CA VAL A 24 5.54 -5.24 0.87
C VAL A 24 5.48 -6.56 0.10
N SER A 25 4.28 -7.10 -0.09
CA SER A 25 4.09 -8.44 -0.70
C SER A 25 3.86 -8.41 -2.20
N GLY A 26 3.54 -7.23 -2.76
CA GLY A 26 3.26 -7.12 -4.18
C GLY A 26 1.94 -7.77 -4.63
N VAL A 27 0.97 -7.82 -3.73
CA VAL A 27 -0.38 -8.34 -4.01
C VAL A 27 -1.37 -7.20 -4.10
N ALA A 28 -2.31 -7.28 -5.03
CA ALA A 28 -3.43 -6.36 -5.10
C ALA A 28 -4.52 -6.80 -4.11
N PHE A 29 -5.02 -5.88 -3.29
CA PHE A 29 -6.08 -6.13 -2.31
C PHE A 29 -7.02 -4.93 -2.23
N GLU A 30 -8.22 -5.14 -1.69
CA GLU A 30 -9.21 -4.08 -1.48
C GLU A 30 -9.01 -3.44 -0.11
N ILE A 31 -8.98 -2.10 -0.08
CA ILE A 31 -8.85 -1.35 1.16
C ILE A 31 -10.22 -1.29 1.84
N SER A 32 -10.32 -1.85 3.05
CA SER A 32 -11.48 -1.68 3.92
C SER A 32 -11.17 -0.73 5.07
N GLU A 33 -12.18 -0.26 5.81
CA GLU A 33 -11.98 0.59 7.01
C GLU A 33 -11.13 -0.11 8.09
N SER A 34 -11.15 -1.44 8.11
CA SER A 34 -10.33 -2.26 9.01
C SER A 34 -8.90 -2.50 8.50
N SER A 35 -8.56 -2.06 7.29
CA SER A 35 -7.21 -2.27 6.73
C SER A 35 -6.21 -1.32 7.40
N PRO A 36 -5.06 -1.84 7.89
CA PRO A 36 -4.05 -1.01 8.52
C PRO A 36 -3.42 -0.09 7.47
N ARG A 37 -3.35 1.21 7.80
CA ARG A 37 -2.66 2.24 7.01
C ARG A 37 -1.54 2.87 7.84
N ARG A 38 -0.48 3.35 7.17
CA ARG A 38 0.61 4.10 7.81
C ARG A 38 0.96 5.33 6.99
N ASP A 39 1.17 6.44 7.67
CA ASP A 39 1.62 7.67 7.04
C ASP A 39 3.13 7.64 6.78
N VAL A 40 3.47 7.96 5.53
CA VAL A 40 4.82 7.87 4.99
C VAL A 40 5.13 9.17 4.27
N GLY A 41 5.91 10.05 4.91
CA GLY A 41 6.24 11.34 4.31
C GLY A 41 5.02 12.19 3.95
N GLY A 42 3.97 12.13 4.78
CA GLY A 42 2.70 12.85 4.54
C GLY A 42 1.75 12.14 3.56
N ARG A 43 2.03 10.90 3.17
CA ARG A 43 1.19 10.12 2.25
C ARG A 43 0.73 8.81 2.93
N PRO A 44 -0.58 8.54 3.02
CA PRO A 44 -1.09 7.34 3.68
C PRO A 44 -0.85 6.11 2.81
N VAL A 45 -0.15 5.12 3.33
CA VAL A 45 0.09 3.84 2.67
C VAL A 45 -0.78 2.76 3.30
N TYR A 46 -1.55 2.05 2.47
CA TYR A 46 -2.41 0.94 2.92
C TYR A 46 -1.73 -0.42 2.76
N PHE A 47 -2.03 -1.33 3.69
CA PHE A 47 -1.47 -2.69 3.71
C PHE A 47 -2.55 -3.75 3.71
N CYS A 48 -2.25 -4.88 3.06
CA CYS A 48 -3.19 -6.00 2.94
C CYS A 48 -3.45 -6.71 4.27
N CYS A 49 -2.49 -6.65 5.20
CA CYS A 49 -2.57 -7.35 6.49
C CYS A 49 -1.79 -6.59 7.57
N GLU A 50 -2.11 -6.87 8.83
CA GLU A 50 -1.37 -6.38 10.01
C GLU A 50 0.11 -6.77 9.96
N THR A 51 0.43 -7.96 9.45
CA THR A 51 1.80 -8.42 9.23
C THR A 51 2.56 -7.49 8.28
N CYS A 52 1.92 -7.02 7.21
CA CYS A 52 2.53 -6.07 6.27
C CYS A 52 2.72 -4.69 6.92
N ALA A 53 1.78 -4.24 7.75
CA ALA A 53 1.94 -3.01 8.52
C ALA A 53 3.04 -3.12 9.60
N GLY A 54 3.21 -4.29 10.21
CA GLY A 54 4.29 -4.59 11.16
C GLY A 54 5.65 -4.64 10.49
N HIS A 55 5.75 -5.30 9.34
CA HIS A 55 6.96 -5.31 8.51
C HIS A 55 7.31 -3.90 8.04
N PHE A 56 6.30 -3.14 7.63
CA PHE A 56 6.47 -1.73 7.28
C PHE A 56 6.92 -0.89 8.47
N SER A 57 6.40 -1.12 9.68
CA SER A 57 6.84 -0.40 10.87
C SER A 57 8.30 -0.67 11.22
N LYS A 58 8.76 -1.91 11.04
CA LYS A 58 10.15 -2.33 11.30
C LYS A 58 11.13 -1.91 10.20
N HIS A 59 10.68 -1.91 8.95
CA HIS A 59 11.50 -1.61 7.77
C HIS A 59 11.07 -0.32 7.08
N ARG A 60 10.49 0.64 7.82
CA ARG A 60 9.89 1.85 7.23
C ARG A 60 10.90 2.58 6.35
N GLU A 61 12.13 2.75 6.84
CA GLU A 61 13.19 3.48 6.14
C GLU A 61 13.60 2.77 4.85
N HIS A 62 13.84 1.46 4.93
CA HIS A 62 14.18 0.64 3.77
C HIS A 62 13.07 0.60 2.72
N ILE A 63 11.80 0.52 3.12
CA ILE A 63 10.69 0.46 2.16
C ILE A 63 10.44 1.82 1.50
N ILE A 64 10.57 2.92 2.26
CA ILE A 64 10.50 4.29 1.73
C ILE A 64 11.58 4.49 0.67
N GLU A 65 12.80 4.03 0.96
CA GLU A 65 13.95 4.17 0.09
C GLU A 65 13.86 3.26 -1.14
N LEU A 66 13.57 1.97 -0.97
CA LEU A 66 13.42 0.99 -2.06
C LEU A 66 12.31 1.34 -3.05
N ARG A 67 11.25 1.99 -2.57
CA ARG A 67 10.13 2.42 -3.41
C ARG A 67 10.22 3.88 -3.84
N HIS A 68 11.28 4.60 -3.45
CA HIS A 68 11.49 6.01 -3.75
C HIS A 68 10.23 6.87 -3.50
N LEU A 69 9.51 6.63 -2.39
CA LEU A 69 8.31 7.40 -2.04
C LEU A 69 8.63 8.86 -1.62
N SER A 70 9.90 9.27 -1.63
CA SER A 70 10.39 10.57 -1.16
C SER A 70 11.13 11.43 -2.20
N LYS A 71 10.94 11.21 -3.50
CA LYS A 71 11.45 12.16 -4.51
C LYS A 71 10.37 12.69 -5.43
#